data_AF-A0A927A5L2-F1
#
_entry.id   AF-A0A927A5L2-F1
#
_cell.length_a   1.000
_cell.length_b   1.000
_cell.length_c   1.000
_cell.angle_alpha   90.00
_cell.angle_beta   90.00
_cell.angle_gamma   90.00
#
_symmetry.space_group_name_H-M   'P 1'
#
loop_
_entity.id
_entity.type
_entity.pdbx_description
1 polymer ?
#
loop_
_entity_poly.entity_id
_entity_poly.type
_entity_poly.pdbx_seq_one_letter_code
_entity_poly.pdbx_strand_id
1 'polypeptide(L)'
;METIKLLAHIGTDGILQIQTPTDFKDKSVEVLLVVQPLDNIKISPKEESLPKYNAWGKPTTKTTIQEAINRMQQLRQEVAAIIPHWGGDTE
;
A
#
# COMPACT_ATOMS: atom_id res chain seq x y z
N MET A 1 -11.38 15.34 37.04
CA MET A 1 -11.88 14.89 35.73
C MET A 1 -11.01 13.71 35.33
N GLU A 2 -11.57 12.51 35.31
CA GLU A 2 -10.83 11.30 34.95
C GLU A 2 -11.06 11.00 33.47
N THR A 3 -9.99 11.02 32.67
CA THR A 3 -10.07 10.76 31.24
C THR A 3 -9.75 9.29 30.97
N ILE A 4 -10.72 8.55 30.43
CA ILE A 4 -10.48 7.19 29.96
C ILE A 4 -9.97 7.26 28.52
N LYS A 5 -8.77 6.73 28.29
CA LYS A 5 -8.24 6.54 26.93
C LYS A 5 -8.71 5.20 26.39
N LEU A 6 -9.63 5.24 25.42
CA LEU A 6 -10.05 4.07 24.67
C LEU A 6 -9.31 4.01 23.33
N LEU A 7 -8.66 2.89 23.05
CA LEU A 7 -8.09 2.60 21.73
C LEU A 7 -9.10 1.74 20.95
N ALA A 8 -9.66 2.30 19.90
CA ALA A 8 -10.61 1.63 19.01
C ALA A 8 -10.24 1.87 17.54
N HIS A 9 -10.45 0.85 16.72
CA HIS A 9 -10.20 0.89 15.28
C HIS A 9 -11.50 1.21 14.53
N ILE A 10 -11.40 2.07 13.52
CA ILE A 10 -12.50 2.32 12.59
C ILE A 10 -12.54 1.16 11.59
N GLY A 11 -13.65 0.42 11.56
CA GLY A 11 -13.82 -0.74 10.68
C GLY A 11 -13.66 -0.40 9.19
N THR A 12 -13.51 -1.43 8.36
CA THR A 12 -13.46 -1.27 6.89
C THR A 12 -14.76 -0.70 6.31
N ASP A 13 -15.83 -0.74 7.09
CA ASP A 13 -17.14 -0.12 6.84
C ASP A 13 -17.22 1.36 7.26
N GLY A 14 -16.13 1.90 7.83
CA GLY A 14 -16.08 3.28 8.33
C GLY A 14 -16.67 3.48 9.73
N ILE A 15 -17.00 2.40 10.45
CA ILE A 15 -17.70 2.50 11.74
C ILE A 15 -16.69 2.43 12.91
N LEU A 16 -16.76 3.42 13.80
CA LEU A 16 -16.06 3.38 15.10
C LEU A 16 -16.95 2.72 16.15
N GLN A 17 -16.52 1.58 16.68
CA GLN A 17 -17.23 0.89 17.76
C GLN A 17 -16.58 1.22 19.11
N ILE A 18 -17.39 1.75 20.03
CA ILE A 18 -17.00 2.10 21.39
C ILE A 18 -17.79 1.22 22.36
N GLN A 19 -17.10 0.44 23.17
CA GLN A 19 -17.71 -0.34 24.25
C GLN A 19 -17.40 0.33 25.57
N THR A 20 -18.42 0.86 26.24
CA THR A 20 -18.28 1.48 27.57
C THR A 20 -18.33 0.41 28.64
N PRO A 21 -17.47 0.48 29.67
CA PRO A 21 -17.56 -0.47 30.76
C PRO A 21 -18.86 -0.28 31.57
N THR A 22 -19.29 -1.35 32.24
CA THR A 22 -20.64 -1.45 32.84
C THR A 22 -20.85 -0.53 34.05
N ASP A 23 -19.77 -0.02 34.62
CA ASP A 23 -19.74 1.00 35.66
C ASP A 23 -20.30 2.36 35.20
N PHE A 24 -20.43 2.58 33.89
CA PHE A 24 -21.09 3.75 33.30
C PHE A 24 -22.59 3.58 33.03
N LYS A 25 -23.18 2.43 33.37
CA LYS A 25 -24.60 2.17 33.16
C LYS A 25 -25.47 3.19 33.90
N ASP A 26 -26.49 3.71 33.21
CA ASP A 26 -27.46 4.69 33.72
C ASP A 26 -26.84 6.00 34.23
N LYS A 27 -25.65 6.37 33.74
CA LYS A 27 -24.97 7.62 34.05
C LYS A 27 -24.87 8.52 32.82
N SER A 28 -25.01 9.83 33.03
CA SER A 28 -24.66 10.83 32.02
C SER A 28 -23.13 10.95 31.91
N VAL A 29 -22.60 10.80 30.70
CA VAL A 29 -21.15 10.82 30.43
C VAL A 29 -20.88 11.82 29.31
N GLU A 30 -19.87 12.67 29.52
CA GLU A 30 -19.33 13.54 28.48
C GLU A 30 -18.22 12.80 27.72
N VAL A 31 -18.30 12.80 26.39
CA VAL A 31 -17.35 12.07 25.52
C VAL A 31 -16.67 13.05 24.57
N LEU A 32 -15.34 13.12 24.64
CA LEU A 32 -14.52 13.84 23.68
C LEU A 32 -13.88 12.84 22.71
N LEU A 33 -14.24 12.91 21.44
CA LEU A 33 -13.68 12.07 20.39
C LEU A 33 -12.69 12.88 19.54
N VAL A 34 -11.45 12.41 19.45
CA VAL A 34 -10.45 12.95 18.52
C VAL A 34 -10.16 11.89 17.48
N VAL A 35 -10.54 12.15 16.23
CA VAL A 35 -10.22 11.28 15.09
C VAL A 35 -9.04 11.88 14.35
N GLN A 36 -7.90 11.18 14.39
CA GLN A 36 -6.75 11.51 13.58
C GLN A 36 -6.52 10.38 12.57
N PRO A 37 -6.68 10.62 11.26
CA PRO A 37 -6.26 9.64 10.27
C PRO A 37 -4.76 9.42 10.43
N LEU A 38 -4.38 8.16 10.66
CA LEU A 38 -2.98 7.77 10.67
C LEU A 38 -2.65 7.35 9.24
N ASP A 39 -2.32 8.32 8.38
CA ASP A 39 -1.96 8.11 6.97
C ASP A 39 -0.72 7.21 6.77
N ASN A 40 -0.15 6.60 7.83
CA ASN A 40 1.07 5.82 7.75
C ASN A 40 1.31 4.87 8.93
N ILE A 41 0.27 4.17 9.42
CA ILE A 41 0.58 2.81 9.86
C ILE A 41 0.75 2.03 8.56
N LYS A 42 1.99 1.97 8.07
CA LYS A 42 2.44 0.81 7.30
C LYS A 42 2.10 -0.38 8.20
N ILE A 43 0.91 -0.94 8.00
CA ILE A 43 0.57 -2.28 8.45
C ILE A 43 1.78 -3.07 8.00
N SER A 44 2.57 -3.54 8.96
CA SER A 44 3.69 -4.43 8.68
C SER A 44 3.18 -5.41 7.64
N PRO A 45 3.81 -5.51 6.45
CA PRO A 45 3.27 -6.28 5.35
C PRO A 45 3.37 -7.75 5.73
N LYS A 46 2.46 -8.23 6.56
CA LYS A 46 2.25 -9.65 6.81
C LYS A 46 1.51 -10.30 5.64
N GLU A 47 1.24 -9.53 4.60
CA GLU A 47 0.96 -9.99 3.23
C GLU A 47 2.23 -10.09 2.34
N GLU A 48 3.44 -9.79 2.85
CA GLU A 48 4.71 -10.04 2.11
C GLU A 48 5.29 -11.45 2.32
N SER A 49 4.54 -12.41 2.90
CA SER A 49 5.07 -13.77 3.13
C SER A 49 4.54 -14.85 2.20
N LEU A 50 3.78 -14.51 1.16
CA LEU A 50 3.54 -15.45 0.07
C LEU A 50 4.38 -15.04 -1.14
N PRO A 51 5.34 -15.88 -1.59
CA PRO A 51 6.05 -15.62 -2.82
C PRO A 51 5.03 -15.53 -3.96
N LYS A 52 4.89 -14.33 -4.54
CA LYS A 52 4.11 -14.16 -5.78
C LYS A 52 4.94 -14.77 -6.89
N TYR A 53 4.38 -15.70 -7.65
CA TYR A 53 5.08 -16.33 -8.76
C TYR A 53 4.61 -15.73 -10.09
N ASN A 54 5.52 -15.58 -11.05
CA ASN A 54 5.14 -15.20 -12.41
C ASN A 54 4.51 -16.39 -13.16
N ALA A 55 4.05 -16.16 -14.40
CA ALA A 55 3.46 -17.19 -15.26
C ALA A 55 4.39 -18.39 -15.57
N TRP A 56 5.68 -18.29 -15.27
CA TRP A 56 6.69 -19.35 -15.42
C TRP A 56 7.13 -19.96 -14.07
N GLY A 57 6.41 -19.68 -12.99
CA GLY A 57 6.69 -20.26 -11.67
C GLY A 57 7.94 -19.69 -10.98
N LYS A 58 8.43 -18.51 -11.38
CA LYS A 58 9.56 -17.84 -10.71
C LYS A 58 9.08 -16.86 -9.64
N PRO A 59 9.71 -16.81 -8.45
CA PRO A 59 9.35 -15.87 -7.42
C PRO A 59 9.57 -14.44 -7.92
N THR A 60 8.56 -13.61 -7.72
CA THR A 60 8.50 -12.21 -8.14
C THR A 60 8.70 -11.35 -6.89
N THR A 61 9.88 -10.74 -6.80
CA THR A 61 10.22 -9.74 -5.79
C THR A 61 10.20 -8.35 -6.40
N LYS A 62 10.11 -7.30 -5.58
CA LYS A 62 10.22 -5.90 -6.04
C LYS A 62 11.48 -5.68 -6.90
N THR A 63 12.60 -6.29 -6.50
CA THR A 63 13.87 -6.25 -7.23
C THR A 63 13.73 -6.86 -8.64
N THR A 64 13.14 -8.05 -8.75
CA THR A 64 12.98 -8.72 -10.06
C THR A 64 12.06 -7.95 -11.02
N ILE A 65 11.02 -7.28 -10.50
CA ILE A 65 10.14 -6.42 -11.31
C ILE A 65 10.94 -5.21 -11.83
N GLN A 66 11.71 -4.56 -10.96
CA GLN A 66 12.49 -3.38 -11.33
C GLN A 66 13.57 -3.72 -12.36
N GLU A 67 14.24 -4.85 -12.22
CA GLU A 67 15.21 -5.33 -13.20
C GLU A 67 14.58 -5.56 -14.58
N ALA A 68 13.39 -6.16 -14.63
CA ALA A 68 12.67 -6.36 -15.88
C ALA A 68 12.29 -5.03 -16.56
N ILE A 69 11.84 -4.04 -15.79
CA ILE A 69 11.54 -2.70 -16.29
C ILE A 69 12.79 -2.05 -16.90
N ASN A 70 13.92 -2.11 -16.19
CA ASN A 70 15.18 -1.51 -16.65
C ASN A 70 15.65 -2.16 -17.97
N ARG A 71 15.57 -3.49 -18.09
CA ARG A 71 15.90 -4.21 -19.34
C ARG A 71 15.01 -3.79 -20.50
N MET A 72 13.71 -3.62 -20.27
CA MET A 72 12.78 -3.16 -21.31
C MET A 72 13.07 -1.71 -21.74
N GLN A 73 13.48 -0.85 -20.82
CA GLN A 73 13.90 0.53 -21.14
C GLN A 73 15.20 0.55 -21.96
N GLN A 74 16.18 -0.26 -21.57
CA GLN A 74 17.43 -0.39 -22.31
C GLN A 74 17.18 -0.92 -23.74
N LEU A 75 16.36 -1.97 -23.88
CA LEU A 75 15.99 -2.49 -25.20
C LEU A 75 15.32 -1.43 -26.07
N ARG A 76 14.43 -0.60 -25.50
CA ARG A 76 13.81 0.51 -26.23
C ARG A 76 14.84 1.53 -26.72
N GLN A 77 15.87 1.84 -25.91
CA GLN A 77 16.94 2.74 -26.30
C GLN A 77 17.82 2.14 -27.40
N GLU A 78 18.18 0.87 -27.29
CA GLU A 78 18.97 0.15 -28.31
C GLU A 78 18.22 0.09 -29.65
N VAL A 79 16.94 -0.27 -29.63
CA VAL A 79 16.09 -0.28 -30.83
C VAL A 79 15.96 1.12 -31.43
N ALA A 80 15.74 2.15 -30.61
CA ALA A 80 15.68 3.54 -31.07
C ALA A 80 17.00 4.04 -31.67
N ALA A 81 18.14 3.54 -31.19
CA ALA A 81 19.47 3.86 -31.72
C ALA A 81 19.78 3.13 -33.04
N ILE A 82 19.15 1.97 -33.29
CA ILE A 82 19.31 1.19 -34.53
C ILE A 82 18.39 1.70 -35.66
N ILE A 83 17.20 2.22 -35.32
CA ILE A 83 16.21 2.71 -36.28
C ILE A 83 16.59 3.97 -37.12
N PRO A 84 17.55 4.87 -36.79
CA PRO A 84 17.83 6.05 -37.61
C PRO A 84 18.64 5.78 -38.89
N HIS A 85 19.09 4.55 -39.16
CA HIS A 85 20.00 4.24 -40.29
C HIS A 85 19.37 3.45 -41.45
N TRP A 86 18.04 3.30 -41.49
CA TRP A 86 17.33 2.62 -42.58
C TRP A 86 16.20 3.46 -43.22
N GLY A 87 16.28 4.79 -43.12
CA GLY A 87 15.49 5.72 -43.92
C GLY A 87 16.39 6.31 -45.00
N GLY A 88 16.15 5.92 -46.26
CA GLY A 88 17.11 6.06 -47.35
C GLY A 88 17.48 7.49 -47.72
N ASP A 89 18.77 7.67 -47.96
CA ASP A 89 19.24 8.54 -49.03
C ASP A 89 18.75 7.95 -50.35
N THR A 90 17.71 8.54 -50.93
CA THR A 90 17.44 8.48 -52.37
C THR A 90 17.46 9.91 -52.88
N GLU A 91 18.48 10.18 -53.70
CA GLU A 91 18.60 11.33 -54.60
C GLU A 91 17.32 11.61 -55.40
#